data_AF-A0A7W1PVS4-F1
#
_entry.id   AF-A0A7W1PVS4-F1
#
_cell.length_a   1.000
_cell.length_b   1.000
_cell.length_c   1.000
_cell.angle_alpha   90.00
_cell.angle_beta   90.00
_cell.angle_gamma   90.00
#
_symmetry.space_group_name_H-M   'P 1'
#
loop_
_entity.id
_entity.type
_entity.pdbx_description
1 polymer ?
#
loop_
_entity_poly.entity_id
_entity_poly.type
_entity_poly.pdbx_seq_one_letter_code
_entity_poly.pdbx_strand_id
1 'polypeptide(L)'
;MKKETLEGNKLIAEFMGVNGDESNKSFNDFLENSKYHNSWDWLMPVVENIERHGCIVEIWLSLGKGCIIIKGNFTKSVKTIANTESNSTIESVWLSVLEYIDWHNKPKAPNQ
;
A
#
# COMPACT_ATOMS: atom_id res chain seq x y z
N MET A 1 -7.15 -13.80 -6.93
CA MET A 1 -6.01 -13.09 -7.55
C MET A 1 -6.41 -11.98 -8.52
N LYS A 2 -6.85 -12.22 -9.78
CA LYS A 2 -7.08 -11.09 -10.73
C LYS A 2 -8.02 -9.99 -10.21
N LYS A 3 -9.13 -10.37 -9.56
CA LYS A 3 -10.08 -9.42 -8.97
C LYS A 3 -9.45 -8.62 -7.81
N GLU A 4 -8.76 -9.31 -6.91
CA GLU A 4 -8.03 -8.69 -5.78
C GLU A 4 -6.92 -7.74 -6.28
N THR A 5 -6.25 -8.09 -7.37
CA THR A 5 -5.25 -7.22 -8.01
C THR A 5 -5.87 -5.95 -8.59
N LEU A 6 -7.03 -6.05 -9.25
CA LEU A 6 -7.71 -4.89 -9.81
C LEU A 6 -8.23 -3.95 -8.70
N GLU A 7 -8.83 -4.51 -7.65
CA GLU A 7 -9.27 -3.76 -6.47
C GLU A 7 -8.08 -3.09 -5.75
N GLY A 8 -6.97 -3.81 -5.59
CA GLY A 8 -5.74 -3.25 -5.02
C GLY A 8 -5.12 -2.15 -5.88
N ASN A 9 -5.10 -2.33 -7.21
CA ASN A 9 -4.64 -1.29 -8.15
C ASN A 9 -5.48 -0.02 -8.05
N LYS A 10 -6.80 -0.17 -7.88
CA LYS A 10 -7.72 0.96 -7.70
C LYS A 10 -7.43 1.73 -6.41
N LEU A 11 -7.31 1.03 -5.27
CA LEU A 11 -6.97 1.64 -3.98
C LEU A 11 -5.66 2.43 -4.04
N ILE A 12 -4.63 1.87 -4.68
CA ILE A 12 -3.34 2.53 -4.85
C ILE A 12 -3.45 3.74 -5.77
N ALA A 13 -4.16 3.63 -6.89
CA ALA A 13 -4.35 4.73 -7.83
C ALA A 13 -5.02 5.94 -7.16
N GLU A 14 -6.12 5.71 -6.44
CA GLU A 14 -6.83 6.75 -5.69
C GLU A 14 -5.94 7.39 -4.61
N PHE A 15 -5.20 6.57 -3.85
CA PHE A 15 -4.24 7.05 -2.86
C PHE A 15 -3.13 7.92 -3.48
N MET A 16 -2.69 7.58 -4.69
CA MET A 16 -1.69 8.34 -5.45
C MET A 16 -2.29 9.55 -6.21
N GLY A 17 -3.59 9.84 -6.01
CA GLY A 17 -4.28 10.98 -6.61
C GLY A 17 -4.73 10.76 -8.06
N VAL A 18 -4.63 9.53 -8.57
CA VAL A 18 -5.16 9.13 -9.87
C VAL A 18 -6.62 8.74 -9.70
N ASN A 19 -7.50 9.72 -9.88
CA ASN A 19 -8.95 9.51 -9.82
C ASN A 19 -9.53 9.31 -11.23
N GLY A 20 -10.46 8.39 -11.36
CA GLY A 20 -11.20 8.17 -12.59
C GLY A 20 -12.60 7.63 -12.33
N ASP A 21 -13.50 7.87 -13.28
CA ASP A 21 -14.84 7.28 -13.28
C ASP A 21 -14.71 5.81 -13.74
N GLU A 22 -15.36 4.87 -13.05
CA GLU A 22 -15.39 3.45 -13.45
C GLU A 22 -16.04 3.22 -14.82
N SER A 23 -16.86 4.16 -15.30
CA SER A 23 -17.39 4.14 -16.66
C SER A 23 -16.38 4.63 -17.71
N ASN A 24 -15.27 5.24 -17.28
CA ASN A 24 -14.21 5.70 -18.17
C ASN A 24 -13.31 4.53 -18.58
N LYS A 25 -13.43 4.14 -19.86
CA LYS A 25 -12.60 3.09 -20.46
C LYS A 25 -11.10 3.33 -20.26
N SER A 26 -10.62 4.56 -20.39
CA SER A 26 -9.20 4.88 -20.22
C SER A 26 -8.70 4.63 -18.79
N PHE A 27 -9.57 4.80 -17.79
CA PHE A 27 -9.22 4.53 -16.39
C PHE A 27 -9.21 3.02 -16.12
N ASN A 28 -10.20 2.28 -16.61
CA ASN A 28 -10.20 0.82 -16.53
C ASN A 28 -8.99 0.21 -17.23
N ASP A 29 -8.67 0.67 -18.44
CA ASP A 29 -7.48 0.25 -19.19
C ASP A 29 -6.20 0.53 -18.38
N PHE A 30 -6.11 1.68 -17.70
CA PHE A 30 -5.00 2.00 -16.81
C PHE A 30 -4.91 1.03 -15.61
N LEU A 31 -6.02 0.73 -14.94
CA LEU A 31 -6.06 -0.17 -13.79
C LEU A 31 -5.69 -1.61 -14.17
N GLU A 32 -6.16 -2.10 -15.31
CA GLU A 32 -5.84 -3.43 -15.83
C GLU A 32 -4.35 -3.56 -16.22
N ASN A 33 -3.73 -2.48 -16.68
CA ASN A 33 -2.31 -2.45 -17.05
C ASN A 33 -1.37 -2.06 -15.90
N SER A 34 -1.90 -1.64 -14.75
CA SER A 34 -1.12 -1.27 -13.58
C SER A 34 -0.46 -2.49 -12.92
N LYS A 35 0.82 -2.35 -12.54
CA LYS A 35 1.68 -3.46 -12.09
C LYS A 35 2.12 -3.34 -10.63
N TYR A 36 1.35 -2.67 -9.77
CA TYR A 36 1.71 -2.45 -8.37
C TYR A 36 2.01 -3.76 -7.61
N HIS A 37 1.34 -4.86 -7.94
CA HIS A 37 1.52 -6.16 -7.28
C HIS A 37 2.77 -6.95 -7.71
N ASN A 38 3.46 -6.56 -8.80
CA ASN A 38 4.58 -7.34 -9.34
C ASN A 38 5.72 -6.52 -9.99
N SER A 39 5.67 -5.19 -9.96
CA SER A 39 6.74 -4.31 -10.42
C SER A 39 7.14 -3.32 -9.32
N TRP A 40 8.41 -3.37 -8.92
CA TRP A 40 8.98 -2.41 -7.98
C TRP A 40 8.95 -0.98 -8.51
N ASP A 41 9.10 -0.77 -9.82
CA ASP A 41 9.02 0.56 -10.43
C ASP A 41 7.65 1.21 -10.21
N TRP A 42 6.59 0.41 -10.19
CA TRP A 42 5.24 0.87 -9.88
C TRP A 42 5.01 1.01 -8.37
N LEU A 43 5.52 0.08 -7.56
CA LEU A 43 5.23 0.03 -6.13
C LEU A 43 6.09 1.00 -5.30
N MET A 44 7.35 1.24 -5.68
CA MET A 44 8.29 2.06 -4.92
C MET A 44 7.82 3.51 -4.72
N PRO A 45 7.25 4.20 -5.74
CA PRO A 45 6.69 5.54 -5.53
C PRO A 45 5.58 5.58 -4.47
N VAL A 46 4.83 4.48 -4.32
CA VAL A 46 3.78 4.34 -3.29
C VAL A 46 4.40 4.18 -1.90
N VAL A 47 5.45 3.36 -1.79
CA VAL A 47 6.24 3.18 -0.56
C VAL A 47 6.83 4.52 -0.10
N GLU A 48 7.48 5.27 -0.99
CA GLU A 48 8.03 6.59 -0.67
C GLU A 48 6.95 7.58 -0.23
N ASN A 49 5.75 7.51 -0.82
CA ASN A 49 4.63 8.34 -0.39
C ASN A 49 4.18 7.98 1.04
N ILE A 50 4.13 6.70 1.39
CA ILE A 50 3.85 6.23 2.74
C ILE A 50 4.90 6.75 3.74
N GLU A 51 6.18 6.74 3.37
CA GLU A 51 7.26 7.29 4.21
C GLU A 51 7.10 8.80 4.44
N ARG A 52 6.69 9.57 3.41
CA ARG A 52 6.40 11.01 3.55
C ARG A 52 5.27 11.29 4.53
N HIS A 53 4.35 10.34 4.71
CA HIS A 53 3.34 10.41 5.78
C HIS A 53 3.91 10.13 7.17
N GLY A 54 5.23 10.01 7.35
CA GLY A 54 5.91 9.77 8.62
C GLY A 54 5.73 8.34 9.12
N CYS A 55 5.76 7.39 8.19
CA CYS A 55 5.79 5.96 8.47
C CYS A 55 7.20 5.41 8.26
N ILE A 56 7.49 4.28 8.91
CA ILE A 56 8.64 3.42 8.63
C ILE A 56 8.11 2.20 7.88
N VAL A 57 8.74 1.85 6.77
CA VAL A 57 8.47 0.63 6.02
C VAL A 57 9.69 -0.27 6.16
N GLU A 58 9.53 -1.42 6.82
CA GLU A 58 10.61 -2.37 7.02
C GLU A 58 10.27 -3.68 6.31
N ILE A 59 11.21 -4.14 5.47
CA ILE A 59 11.13 -5.42 4.78
C ILE A 59 12.07 -6.37 5.49
N TRP A 60 11.56 -7.52 5.93
CA TRP A 60 12.35 -8.55 6.60
C TRP A 60 12.37 -9.84 5.79
N LEU A 61 13.55 -10.45 5.71
CA LEU A 61 13.82 -11.66 4.92
C LEU A 61 14.47 -12.78 5.75
N SER A 62 14.62 -12.59 7.06
CA SER A 62 15.41 -13.45 7.94
C SER A 62 14.71 -14.77 8.30
N LEU A 63 13.38 -14.77 8.42
CA LEU A 63 12.57 -15.93 8.83
C LEU A 63 11.41 -16.25 7.85
N GLY A 64 11.30 -15.49 6.77
CA GLY A 64 10.21 -15.53 5.80
C GLY A 64 10.35 -14.36 4.83
N LYS A 65 9.27 -13.94 4.16
CA LYS A 65 9.26 -12.73 3.33
C LYS A 65 8.12 -11.83 3.77
N GLY A 66 8.45 -10.82 4.56
CA GLY A 66 7.43 -9.94 5.12
C GLY A 66 7.75 -8.46 5.02
N CYS A 67 6.73 -7.67 5.31
CA CYS A 67 6.76 -6.22 5.33
C CYS A 67 5.97 -5.75 6.56
N ILE A 68 6.49 -4.75 7.25
CA ILE A 68 5.81 -4.07 8.35
C ILE A 68 5.78 -2.57 8.06
N ILE A 69 4.60 -1.96 8.24
CA ILE A 69 4.42 -0.51 8.13
C ILE A 69 4.05 0.03 9.50
N ILE A 70 4.82 0.99 9.97
CA ILE A 70 4.73 1.53 11.32
C ILE A 70 4.52 3.04 11.23
N LYS A 71 3.53 3.58 11.96
CA LYS A 71 3.32 5.03 12.10
C LYS A 71 3.84 5.49 13.46
N GLY A 72 4.70 6.50 13.45
CA GLY A 72 5.27 7.11 14.65
C GLY A 72 6.77 7.34 14.53
N ASN A 73 7.39 7.84 15.58
CA ASN A 73 8.85 7.91 15.72
C ASN A 73 9.24 7.35 17.09
N PHE A 74 10.50 6.94 17.27
CA PHE A 74 11.01 6.34 18.52
C PHE A 74 10.85 7.21 19.77
N THR A 75 10.40 8.46 19.63
CA THR A 75 10.11 9.38 20.73
C THR A 75 8.61 9.49 21.08
N LYS A 76 7.72 8.90 20.28
CA LYS A 76 6.26 8.85 20.48
C LYS A 76 5.75 7.41 20.52
N SER A 77 4.45 7.23 20.76
CA SER A 77 3.80 5.94 20.58
C SER A 77 3.98 5.45 19.15
N VAL A 78 4.47 4.21 19.05
CA VAL A 78 4.66 3.50 17.79
C VAL A 78 3.42 2.65 17.56
N LYS A 79 2.79 2.76 16.39
CA LYS A 79 1.65 1.92 16.01
C LYS A 79 1.98 1.14 14.75
N THR A 80 1.94 -0.19 14.84
CA THR A 80 1.95 -1.06 13.67
C THR A 80 0.64 -0.89 12.91
N ILE A 81 0.74 -0.53 11.64
CA ILE A 81 -0.39 -0.32 10.74
C ILE A 81 -0.63 -1.57 9.89
N ALA A 82 0.45 -2.16 9.38
CA ALA A 82 0.43 -3.39 8.59
C ALA A 82 1.57 -4.32 9.03
N ASN A 83 1.35 -5.63 9.02
CA ASN A 83 2.39 -6.63 9.23
C ASN A 83 2.02 -7.90 8.44
N THR A 84 2.55 -8.01 7.24
CA THR A 84 2.15 -9.06 6.28
C THR A 84 3.33 -9.94 5.92
N GLU A 85 3.07 -11.22 5.71
CA GLU A 85 4.02 -12.19 5.19
C GLU A 85 3.41 -12.87 3.95
N SER A 86 4.23 -13.17 2.95
CA SER A 86 3.77 -13.88 1.74
C SER A 86 4.87 -14.72 1.10
N ASN A 87 4.56 -15.34 -0.05
CA ASN A 87 5.51 -16.18 -0.77
C ASN A 87 6.56 -15.37 -1.54
N SER A 88 6.37 -14.06 -1.74
CA SER A 88 7.32 -13.19 -2.40
C SER A 88 7.48 -11.84 -1.69
N THR A 89 8.66 -11.25 -1.76
CA THR A 89 8.94 -9.96 -1.11
C THR A 89 8.06 -8.84 -1.66
N ILE A 90 7.77 -8.85 -2.95
CA ILE A 90 6.94 -7.81 -3.56
C ILE A 90 5.47 -7.95 -3.16
N GLU A 91 4.97 -9.18 -3.06
CA GLU A 91 3.60 -9.45 -2.61
C GLU A 91 3.41 -9.04 -1.16
N SER A 92 4.39 -9.28 -0.27
CA SER A 92 4.29 -8.82 1.12
C SER A 92 4.28 -7.29 1.21
N VAL A 93 5.11 -6.60 0.43
CA VAL A 93 5.05 -5.12 0.40
C VAL A 93 3.73 -4.63 -0.17
N TRP A 94 3.24 -5.23 -1.26
CA TRP A 94 1.95 -4.86 -1.87
C TRP A 94 0.79 -5.03 -0.89
N LEU A 95 0.69 -6.17 -0.20
CA LEU A 95 -0.34 -6.40 0.81
C LEU A 95 -0.27 -5.40 1.96
N SER A 96 0.93 -5.13 2.48
CA SER A 96 1.14 -4.11 3.52
C SER A 96 0.70 -2.71 3.06
N VAL A 97 0.99 -2.34 1.81
CA VAL A 97 0.55 -1.08 1.21
C VAL A 97 -0.98 -0.99 1.20
N LEU A 98 -1.68 -2.07 0.83
CA LEU A 98 -3.14 -2.10 0.85
C LEU A 98 -3.71 -1.94 2.27
N GLU A 99 -3.18 -2.67 3.26
CA GLU A 99 -3.58 -2.53 4.66
C GLU A 99 -3.35 -1.10 5.18
N TYR A 100 -2.24 -0.47 4.79
CA TYR A 100 -1.95 0.92 5.11
C TYR A 100 -2.97 1.87 4.49
N ILE A 101 -3.29 1.73 3.21
CA ILE A 101 -4.24 2.61 2.50
C ILE A 101 -5.62 2.49 3.15
N ASP A 102 -6.06 1.27 3.45
CA ASP A 102 -7.32 1.01 4.16
C ASP A 102 -7.34 1.67 5.54
N TRP A 103 -6.24 1.65 6.28
CA TRP A 103 -6.12 2.38 7.54
C TRP A 103 -6.13 3.90 7.34
N HIS A 104 -5.42 4.39 6.33
CA HIS A 104 -5.25 5.81 6.04
C HIS A 104 -6.57 6.48 5.64
N ASN A 105 -7.39 5.79 4.85
CA ASN A 105 -8.66 6.29 4.32
C ASN A 105 -9.81 6.23 5.34
N LYS A 106 -9.66 5.47 6.44
CA LYS A 106 -10.66 5.45 7.51
C LYS A 106 -10.72 6.81 8.23
N PRO A 107 -11.92 7.35 8.49
CA PRO A 107 -12.06 8.59 9.24
C PRO A 107 -11.41 8.45 10.61
N LYS A 108 -10.47 9.34 10.92
CA LYS A 108 -9.84 9.39 12.23
C LYS A 108 -10.83 10.06 13.20
N ALA A 109 -11.07 9.45 14.35
CA ALA A 109 -11.88 10.06 15.39
C ALA A 109 -11.30 11.44 15.75
N PRO A 110 -12.12 12.46 16.09
CA PRO A 110 -11.65 13.84 16.23
C PRO A 110 -10.56 14.12 17.28
N ASN A 111 -10.10 13.15 18.09
CA ASN A 111 -9.07 13.37 19.10
C ASN A 111 -8.22 12.10 19.34
N GLN A 112 -6.99 12.09 18.82
CA GLN A 112 -5.87 11.23 19.28
C GLN A 112 -4.60 12.05 19.31
#